data_AF-A0A521Y364-F1
#
_entry.id   AF-A0A521Y364-F1
#
_cell.length_a   1.000
_cell.length_b   1.000
_cell.length_c   1.000
_cell.angle_alpha   90.00
_cell.angle_beta   90.00
_cell.angle_gamma   90.00
#
_symmetry.space_group_name_H-M   'P 1'
#
loop_
_entity.id
_entity.type
_entity.pdbx_description
1 polymer ?
#
loop_
_entity_poly.entity_id
_entity_poly.type
_entity_poly.pdbx_seq_one_letter_code
_entity_poly.pdbx_strand_id
1 'polypeptide(L)' 'MKIAAGPTKVLGFQKYAVHHGLYQPIGTAFALNSFASLMVPTAKDSQEGRQAFREKRPPIFNGD' A
#
# COMPACT_ATOMS: atom_id res chain seq x y z
N MET A 1 18.33 -1.04 3.20
CA MET A 1 17.40 -0.53 2.17
C MET A 1 16.10 -0.10 2.84
N LYS A 2 15.70 1.18 2.80
CA LYS A 2 14.50 1.68 3.52
C LYS A 2 13.17 1.14 2.96
N ILE A 3 13.11 0.84 1.66
CA ILE A 3 11.89 0.38 0.99
C ILE A 3 11.56 -1.07 1.35
N ALA A 4 12.56 -1.94 1.47
CA ALA A 4 12.40 -3.35 1.82
C ALA A 4 11.93 -3.57 3.27
N ALA A 5 12.15 -2.59 4.14
CA ALA A 5 11.67 -2.59 5.52
C ALA A 5 10.23 -2.06 5.66
N GLY A 6 9.53 -1.82 4.54
CA GLY A 6 8.17 -1.30 4.50
C GLY A 6 7.12 -2.37 4.22
N PRO A 7 5.84 -1.99 4.12
CA PRO A 7 4.73 -2.90 3.86
C PRO A 7 4.74 -3.38 2.41
N THR A 8 5.48 -4.45 2.12
CA THR A 8 5.83 -4.86 0.75
C THR A 8 4.62 -5.03 -0.17
N LYS A 9 3.54 -5.63 0.34
CA LYS A 9 2.30 -5.85 -0.40
C LYS A 9 1.57 -4.55 -0.75
N VAL A 10 1.51 -3.60 0.20
CA VAL A 10 0.93 -2.26 -0.02
C VAL A 10 1.74 -1.49 -1.06
N LEU A 11 3.07 -1.56 -1.00
CA LEU A 11 3.95 -0.96 -2.00
C LEU A 11 3.74 -1.59 -3.38
N GLY A 12 3.50 -2.90 -3.44
CA GLY A 12 3.14 -3.62 -4.67
C GLY A 12 1.85 -3.11 -5.31
N PHE A 13 0.79 -2.91 -4.52
CA PHE A 13 -0.47 -2.35 -5.01
C PHE A 13 -0.29 -0.95 -5.59
N GLN A 14 0.47 -0.09 -4.91
CA GLN A 14 0.70 1.26 -5.39
C GLN A 14 1.58 1.30 -6.64
N LYS A 15 2.61 0.42 -6.69
CA LYS A 15 3.43 0.25 -7.89
C LYS A 15 2.57 -0.13 -9.09
N TYR A 16 1.65 -1.08 -8.92
CA TYR A 16 0.72 -1.48 -9.98
C TYR A 16 -0.14 -0.30 -10.44
N ALA A 17 -0.78 0.42 -9.51
CA ALA A 17 -1.62 1.57 -9.85
C ALA A 17 -0.87 2.66 -10.62
N VAL A 18 0.38 2.96 -10.22
CA VAL A 18 1.22 3.95 -10.93
C VAL A 18 1.63 3.45 -12.31
N HIS A 19 2.20 2.25 -12.42
CA HIS A 19 2.69 1.72 -13.69
C HIS A 19 1.56 1.56 -14.73
N HIS A 20 0.37 1.14 -14.29
CA HIS A 20 -0.75 0.91 -15.19
C HIS A 20 -1.67 2.13 -15.35
N GLY A 21 -1.61 3.11 -14.46
CA GLY A 21 -2.41 4.33 -14.52
C GLY A 21 -1.74 5.51 -15.23
N LEU A 22 -0.41 5.57 -15.28
CA LEU A 22 0.33 6.75 -15.74
C LEU A 22 -0.02 7.23 -17.16
N TYR A 23 -0.28 6.28 -18.06
CA TYR A 23 -0.61 6.57 -19.47
C TYR A 23 -2.09 6.35 -19.80
N GLN A 24 -2.94 6.20 -18.77
CA GLN A 24 -4.37 6.01 -18.95
C GLN A 24 -5.12 7.35 -18.86
N PRO A 25 -6.34 7.43 -19.41
CA PRO A 25 -7.23 8.54 -19.13
C PRO A 25 -7.40 8.75 -17.62
N ILE A 26 -7.53 10.01 -17.20
CA ILE A 26 -7.58 10.40 -15.78
C ILE A 26 -8.62 9.60 -14.97
N GLY A 27 -9.80 9.32 -15.56
CA GLY A 27 -10.84 8.52 -14.91
C GLY A 27 -10.40 7.08 -14.63
N THR A 28 -9.71 6.44 -15.59
CA THR A 28 -9.17 5.09 -15.43
C THR A 28 -8.01 5.07 -14.43
N ALA A 29 -7.14 6.07 -14.44
CA ALA A 29 -6.06 6.21 -13.47
C ALA A 29 -6.62 6.33 -12.03
N PHE A 30 -7.68 7.11 -11.84
CA PHE A 30 -8.36 7.19 -10.54
C PHE A 30 -9.01 5.88 -10.13
N ALA A 31 -9.69 5.17 -11.05
CA ALA A 31 -10.28 3.87 -10.76
C ALA A 31 -9.22 2.85 -10.28
N LEU A 32 -8.05 2.81 -10.94
CA LEU A 32 -6.93 1.95 -10.53
C LEU A 32 -6.39 2.33 -9.15
N ASN A 33 -6.23 3.62 -8.86
CA ASN A 33 -5.77 4.09 -7.55
C ASN A 33 -6.79 3.80 -6.43
N SER A 34 -8.08 3.98 -6.71
CA SER A 34 -9.17 3.63 -5.77
C SER A 34 -9.18 2.13 -5.48
N PHE A 35 -9.02 1.29 -6.50
CA PHE A 35 -8.93 -0.16 -6.32
C PHE A 35 -7.71 -0.54 -5.48
N ALA A 36 -6.52 0.00 -5.77
CA ALA A 36 -5.33 -0.23 -4.96
C ALA A 36 -5.54 0.18 -3.49
N SER A 37 -6.21 1.32 -3.25
CA SER A 37 -6.55 1.80 -1.91
C SER A 37 -7.51 0.85 -1.17
N LEU A 38 -8.48 0.25 -1.87
CA LEU A 38 -9.38 -0.76 -1.31
C LEU A 38 -8.66 -2.05 -0.91
N MET A 39 -7.54 -2.37 -1.55
CA MET A 39 -6.75 -3.55 -1.23
C MET A 39 -5.86 -3.34 0.01
N VAL A 40 -5.46 -2.10 0.33
CA VAL A 40 -4.56 -1.80 1.46
C VAL A 40 -5.04 -2.39 2.80
N PRO A 41 -6.31 -2.25 3.22
CA PRO A 41 -6.81 -2.82 4.47
C PRO A 41 -6.74 -4.36 4.57
N THR A 42 -6.63 -5.05 3.43
CA THR A 42 -6.51 -6.52 3.38
C THR A 42 -5.10 -7.02 3.68
N ALA A 43 -4.10 -6.14 3.63
CA ALA A 43 -2.72 -6.46 4.04
C ALA A 43 -2.60 -6.42 5.57
N LYS A 44 -1.96 -7.41 6.16
CA LYS A 44 -1.70 -7.44 7.61
C LYS A 44 -0.75 -6.32 8.02
N ASP A 45 0.22 -6.00 7.17
CA ASP A 45 1.13 -4.88 7.40
C ASP A 45 0.38 -3.54 7.51
N SER A 46 -0.77 -3.38 6.84
CA SER A 46 -1.62 -2.18 7.00
C SER A 46 -2.31 -2.15 8.37
N GLN A 47 -2.67 -3.30 8.92
CA GLN A 47 -3.25 -3.41 10.26
C GLN A 47 -2.17 -3.15 11.31
N GLU A 48 -0.99 -3.74 11.14
CA GLU A 48 0.18 -3.52 12.00
C GLU A 48 0.61 -2.05 12.02
N GLY A 49 0.66 -1.36 10.87
CA GLY A 49 0.97 0.06 10.84
C GLY A 49 -0.02 0.91 11.65
N ARG A 50 -1.32 0.57 11.59
CA ARG A 50 -2.36 1.23 12.40
C ARG A 50 -2.22 0.89 13.88
N GLN A 51 -1.89 -0.35 14.21
CA GLN A 51 -1.72 -0.82 15.59
C GLN A 51 -0.49 -0.18 16.25
N ALA A 52 0.67 -0.24 15.58
CA ALA A 52 1.92 0.35 16.02
C ALA A 52 1.80 1.87 16.24
N PHE A 53 1.04 2.56 15.38
CA PHE A 53 0.72 3.98 15.56
C PHE A 53 -0.07 4.23 16.85
N ARG A 54 -1.11 3.43 17.12
CA ARG A 54 -1.91 3.53 18.36
C ARG A 54 -1.06 3.25 19.60
N GLU A 55 -0.16 2.27 19.52
CA GLU A 55 0.73 1.84 20.60
C GLU A 55 1.98 2.71 20.74
N LYS A 56 2.21 3.68 19.82
CA LYS A 56 3.41 4.54 19.77
C LYS A 56 4.72 3.76 19.71
N ARG A 57 4.73 2.61 19.03
CA ARG A 57 5.94 1.79 18.80
C ARG A 57 6.29 1.74 17.31
N PRO A 58 7.52 1.35 16.96
CA PRO A 58 7.86 1.03 15.58
C PRO A 58 7.03 -0.15 15.05
N PRO A 59 6.54 -0.10 13.80
CA PRO A 59 5.84 -1.21 13.17
C PRO A 59 6.83 -2.31 12.74
N ILE A 60 6.35 -3.56 12.72
CA ILE A 60 7.08 -4.72 12.21
C ILE A 60 6.39 -5.23 10.96
N PHE A 61 6.93 -4.90 9.78
CA PHE A 61 6.36 -5.35 8.51
C PHE A 61 6.96 -6.69 8.07
N ASN A 62 6.10 -7.66 7.78
CA ASN A 62 6.48 -9.01 7.36
C ASN A 62 6.24 -9.25 5.86
N GLY A 63 5.59 -8.30 5.18
CA GLY A 63 5.33 -8.34 3.74
C GLY A 63 3.96 -8.91 3.34
N ASP A 64 3.06 -9.17 4.28
CA ASP A 64 1.75 -9.82 4.05
C ASP A 64 0.50 -8.95 4.31
#